data_AF-A0A350IXD0-F1
#
_entry.id   AF-A0A350IXD0-F1
#
_cell.length_a   1.000
_cell.length_b   1.000
_cell.length_c   1.000
_cell.angle_alpha   90.00
_cell.angle_beta   90.00
_cell.angle_gamma   90.00
#
_symmetry.space_group_name_H-M   'P 1'
#
loop_
_entity.id
_entity.type
_entity.pdbx_description
1 polymer ?
#
loop_
_entity_poly.entity_id
_entity_poly.type
_entity_poly.pdbx_seq_one_letter_code
_entity_poly.pdbx_strand_id
1 'polypeptide(L)'
;DFQQKLSRIGIRTIHVQDAHVMMTMMTGIQEGDVLVAVSYSGETKEVIETVRIAKEKNATVLSISQLGKTSLNRLSDLQFYVPSEENTIRAGAISSRDSSLFICDTIYLSLVSCHLEENRRVLQQTRKWTSRL
;
A
#
# COMPACT_ATOMS: atom_id res chain seq x y z
N ASP A 1 -8.08 0.25 -5.15
CA ASP A 1 -8.77 -0.55 -4.11
C ASP A 1 -8.31 -0.16 -2.70
N PHE A 2 -7.07 -0.46 -2.29
CA PHE A 2 -6.62 -0.20 -0.91
C PHE A 2 -6.78 1.26 -0.45
N GLN A 3 -6.38 2.24 -1.28
CA GLN A 3 -6.59 3.67 -1.03
C GLN A 3 -8.07 4.04 -0.79
N GLN A 4 -9.00 3.38 -1.50
CA GLN A 4 -10.44 3.58 -1.30
C GLN A 4 -10.92 2.96 0.02
N LYS A 5 -10.39 1.79 0.41
CA LYS A 5 -10.72 1.16 1.70
C LYS A 5 -10.25 2.03 2.87
N LEU A 6 -9.02 2.53 2.80
CA LEU A 6 -8.46 3.42 3.83
C LEU A 6 -9.23 4.75 3.94
N SER A 7 -9.65 5.34 2.82
CA SER A 7 -10.45 6.58 2.87
C SER A 7 -11.82 6.39 3.52
N ARG A 8 -12.42 5.19 3.47
CA ARG A 8 -13.70 4.91 4.14
C ARG A 8 -13.63 4.97 5.67
N ILE A 9 -12.45 4.76 6.23
CA ILE A 9 -12.17 4.91 7.67
C ILE A 9 -11.45 6.22 7.99
N GLY A 10 -11.51 7.20 7.07
CA GLY A 10 -11.03 8.56 7.31
C GLY A 10 -9.51 8.74 7.20
N ILE A 11 -8.77 7.71 6.80
CA ILE A 11 -7.33 7.81 6.60
C ILE A 11 -7.07 8.54 5.29
N ARG A 12 -6.37 9.68 5.38
CA ARG A 12 -5.93 10.45 4.21
C ARG A 12 -4.90 9.64 3.45
N THR A 13 -5.20 9.36 2.19
CA THR A 13 -4.39 8.50 1.34
C THR A 13 -4.34 9.06 -0.07
N ILE A 14 -3.21 8.84 -0.73
CA ILE A 14 -2.96 9.28 -2.09
C ILE A 14 -2.46 8.06 -2.84
N HIS A 15 -2.99 7.85 -4.05
CA HIS A 15 -2.52 6.82 -4.96
C HIS A 15 -2.27 7.44 -6.32
N VAL A 16 -1.12 7.12 -6.91
CA VAL A 16 -0.68 7.64 -8.20
C VAL A 16 -0.21 6.45 -9.04
N GLN A 17 -0.69 6.36 -10.29
CA GLN A 17 -0.24 5.34 -11.23
C GLN A 17 0.91 5.81 -12.11
N ASP A 18 0.97 7.10 -12.42
CA ASP A 18 2.02 7.68 -13.25
C ASP A 18 3.31 7.89 -12.43
N ALA A 19 4.43 7.41 -12.97
CA ALA A 19 5.71 7.46 -12.29
C ALA A 19 6.25 8.90 -12.11
N HIS A 20 6.08 9.78 -13.10
CA HIS A 20 6.56 11.16 -13.00
C HIS A 20 5.74 11.95 -12.00
N VAL A 21 4.42 11.74 -11.96
CA VAL A 21 3.55 12.33 -10.94
C VAL A 21 3.91 11.79 -9.56
N MET A 22 4.13 10.48 -9.41
CA MET A 22 4.54 9.87 -8.14
C MET A 22 5.81 10.52 -7.60
N MET A 23 6.84 10.66 -8.44
CA MET A 23 8.10 11.30 -8.07
C MET A 23 7.91 12.78 -7.68
N THR A 24 7.05 13.50 -8.39
CA THR A 24 6.72 14.89 -8.05
C THR A 24 6.05 14.99 -6.68
N MET A 25 5.15 14.06 -6.35
CA MET A 25 4.44 14.04 -5.06
C MET A 25 5.37 13.72 -3.87
N MET A 26 6.50 13.05 -4.10
CA MET A 26 7.50 12.82 -3.06
C MET A 26 8.14 14.11 -2.54
N THR A 27 7.96 15.24 -3.21
CA THR A 27 8.32 16.55 -2.63
C THR A 27 7.55 16.87 -1.35
N GLY A 28 6.32 16.36 -1.20
CA GLY A 28 5.45 16.60 -0.04
C GLY A 28 5.50 15.54 1.05
N ILE A 29 6.13 14.38 0.82
CA ILE A 29 6.28 13.36 1.87
C ILE A 29 7.18 13.89 3.00
N GLN A 30 6.89 13.50 4.23
CA GLN A 30 7.59 13.93 5.42
C GLN A 30 7.63 12.83 6.50
N GLU A 31 8.40 13.07 7.55
CA GLU A 31 8.42 12.22 8.74
C GLU A 31 7.00 12.09 9.34
N GLY A 32 6.64 10.87 9.76
CA GLY A 32 5.29 10.53 10.23
C GLY A 32 4.34 10.05 9.13
N ASP A 33 4.68 10.24 7.85
CA ASP A 33 3.95 9.62 6.74
C ASP A 33 4.33 8.14 6.57
N VAL A 34 3.44 7.38 5.95
CA VAL A 34 3.67 5.98 5.57
C VAL A 34 3.56 5.82 4.05
N LEU A 35 4.66 5.43 3.41
CA LEU A 35 4.67 4.99 2.01
C LEU A 35 4.35 3.50 1.94
N VAL A 36 3.27 3.15 1.25
CA VAL A 36 2.94 1.75 0.92
C VAL A 36 3.41 1.44 -0.50
N ALA A 37 4.48 0.66 -0.62
CA ALA A 37 5.10 0.27 -1.88
C ALA A 37 4.67 -1.14 -2.29
N VAL A 38 3.92 -1.25 -3.39
CA VAL A 38 3.47 -2.54 -3.94
C VAL A 38 4.23 -2.83 -5.23
N SER A 39 5.05 -3.87 -5.23
CA SER A 39 5.78 -4.33 -6.43
C SER A 39 6.08 -5.82 -6.28
N TYR A 40 5.47 -6.66 -7.14
CA TYR A 40 5.67 -8.11 -7.06
C TYR A 40 7.15 -8.49 -7.15
N SER A 41 7.87 -8.03 -8.18
CA SER A 41 9.29 -8.36 -8.33
C SER A 41 10.16 -7.78 -7.22
N GLY A 42 9.72 -6.68 -6.60
CA GLY A 42 10.52 -5.88 -5.67
C GLY A 42 11.70 -5.16 -6.34
N GLU A 43 11.72 -5.13 -7.67
CA GLU A 43 12.79 -4.55 -8.50
C GLU A 43 12.31 -3.46 -9.48
N THR A 44 11.03 -3.03 -9.37
CA THR A 44 10.51 -1.93 -10.19
C THR A 44 11.27 -0.64 -9.87
N LYS A 45 11.99 -0.10 -10.85
CA LYS A 45 12.93 1.03 -10.67
C LYS A 45 12.27 2.25 -10.05
N GLU A 46 11.11 2.64 -10.56
CA GLU A 46 10.36 3.81 -10.11
C GLU A 46 9.87 3.63 -8.67
N VAL A 47 9.47 2.41 -8.28
CA VAL A 47 9.06 2.09 -6.90
C VAL A 47 10.26 2.16 -5.95
N ILE A 48 11.40 1.61 -6.35
CA ILE A 48 12.63 1.66 -5.54
C ILE A 48 13.08 3.10 -5.32
N GLU A 49 13.03 3.93 -6.36
CA GLU A 49 13.46 5.32 -6.25
C GLU A 49 12.53 6.12 -5.34
N THR A 50 11.22 5.93 -5.45
CA THR A 50 10.23 6.50 -4.52
C THR A 50 10.52 6.07 -3.07
N VAL A 51 10.85 4.80 -2.84
CA VAL A 51 11.20 4.30 -1.51
C VAL A 51 12.48 4.95 -0.97
N ARG A 52 13.51 5.15 -1.80
CA ARG A 52 14.72 5.87 -1.37
C ARG A 52 14.41 7.28 -0.90
N ILE A 53 13.61 8.02 -1.67
CA ILE A 53 13.22 9.39 -1.30
C ILE A 53 12.42 9.40 0.01
N ALA A 54 11.51 8.45 0.20
CA ALA A 54 10.78 8.30 1.47
C ALA A 54 11.74 8.08 2.65
N LYS A 55 12.75 7.21 2.48
CA LYS A 55 13.77 6.95 3.51
C LYS A 55 14.63 8.17 3.79
N GLU A 56 15.06 8.90 2.76
CA GLU A 56 15.81 10.16 2.91
C GLU A 56 15.04 11.21 3.71
N LYS A 57 13.70 11.15 3.65
CA LYS A 57 12.79 12.05 4.37
C LYS A 57 12.21 11.48 5.66
N ASN A 58 12.76 10.35 6.14
CA ASN A 58 12.34 9.69 7.37
C ASN A 58 10.86 9.25 7.40
N ALA A 59 10.24 9.06 6.24
CA ALA A 59 8.92 8.45 6.16
C ALA A 59 9.03 6.93 6.36
N THR A 60 8.01 6.32 6.98
CA THR A 60 7.96 4.87 7.17
C THR A 60 7.64 4.18 5.85
N VAL A 61 8.37 3.12 5.51
CA VAL A 61 8.14 2.34 4.29
C VAL A 61 7.57 0.97 4.63
N LEU A 62 6.39 0.67 4.09
CA LEU A 62 5.76 -0.65 4.10
C LEU A 62 5.77 -1.23 2.69
N SER A 63 6.39 -2.40 2.50
CA SER A 63 6.36 -3.12 1.23
C SER A 63 5.35 -4.26 1.18
N ILE A 64 4.82 -4.48 -0.03
CA ILE A 64 4.12 -5.71 -0.42
C ILE A 64 4.81 -6.22 -1.69
N SER A 65 5.57 -7.31 -1.58
CA SER A 65 6.31 -7.91 -2.71
C SER A 65 6.34 -9.43 -2.62
N GLN A 66 6.89 -10.12 -3.63
CA GLN A 66 7.18 -11.54 -3.51
C GLN A 66 8.14 -11.82 -2.35
N LEU A 67 8.03 -13.00 -1.76
CA LEU A 67 9.01 -13.51 -0.80
C LEU A 67 10.39 -13.60 -1.46
N GLY A 68 11.41 -13.02 -0.82
CA GLY A 68 12.78 -13.09 -1.33
C GLY A 68 13.64 -11.89 -0.95
N LYS A 69 14.90 -11.93 -1.38
CA LYS A 69 15.90 -10.87 -1.12
C LYS A 69 15.86 -9.81 -2.23
N THR A 70 14.81 -9.01 -2.28
CA THR A 70 14.65 -7.93 -3.27
C THR A 70 15.22 -6.60 -2.77
N SER A 71 15.48 -5.67 -3.68
CA SER A 71 15.88 -4.30 -3.34
C SER A 71 14.81 -3.58 -2.52
N LEU A 72 13.54 -3.75 -2.87
CA LEU A 72 12.43 -3.21 -2.11
C LEU A 72 12.45 -3.71 -0.65
N ASN A 73 12.53 -5.02 -0.43
CA ASN A 73 12.51 -5.59 0.92
C ASN A 73 13.68 -5.11 1.79
N ARG A 74 14.87 -4.91 1.21
CA ARG A 74 16.02 -4.39 1.95
C ARG A 74 15.85 -2.94 2.41
N LEU A 75 15.05 -2.15 1.69
CA LEU A 75 14.84 -0.73 1.98
C LEU A 75 13.63 -0.47 2.88
N SER A 76 12.72 -1.43 3.03
CA SER A 76 11.46 -1.28 3.76
C SER A 76 11.57 -1.54 5.26
N ASP A 77 10.88 -0.72 6.04
CA ASP A 77 10.77 -0.85 7.51
C ASP A 77 9.81 -1.97 7.91
N LEU A 78 8.73 -2.14 7.15
CA LEU A 78 7.73 -3.19 7.31
C LEU A 78 7.57 -3.96 6.01
N GLN A 79 7.50 -5.29 6.09
CA GLN A 79 7.52 -6.15 4.90
C GLN A 79 6.38 -7.17 4.96
N PHE A 80 5.52 -7.16 3.95
CA PHE A 80 4.54 -8.20 3.69
C PHE A 80 4.90 -8.95 2.42
N TYR A 81 4.82 -10.27 2.47
CA TYR A 81 5.21 -11.12 1.36
C TYR A 81 4.00 -11.79 0.73
N VAL A 82 3.99 -11.83 -0.59
CA VAL A 82 3.16 -12.76 -1.37
C VAL A 82 4.00 -13.97 -1.80
N PRO A 83 3.37 -15.14 -2.03
CA PRO A 83 4.07 -16.29 -2.56
C PRO A 83 4.82 -15.96 -3.85
N SER A 84 6.07 -16.41 -3.96
CA SER A 84 6.81 -16.40 -5.22
C SER A 84 6.33 -17.57 -6.06
N GLU A 85 5.50 -17.33 -7.07
CA GLU A 85 5.00 -18.39 -7.94
C GLU A 85 5.87 -18.54 -9.19
N GLU A 86 6.38 -19.75 -9.44
CA GLU A 86 7.09 -20.14 -10.68
C GLU A 86 6.13 -20.59 -11.81
N ASN A 87 4.82 -20.70 -11.54
CA ASN A 87 3.89 -21.36 -12.45
C ASN A 87 3.21 -20.41 -13.43
N THR A 88 3.58 -20.52 -14.71
CA THR A 88 2.99 -19.89 -15.92
C THR A 88 2.65 -18.39 -15.77
N ILE A 89 3.27 -17.55 -16.61
CA ILE A 89 3.19 -16.07 -16.60
C ILE A 89 1.78 -15.51 -16.27
N ARG A 90 0.70 -16.12 -16.78
CA ARG A 90 -0.68 -15.69 -16.52
C ARG A 90 -1.26 -16.09 -15.16
N ALA A 91 -1.03 -17.32 -14.70
CA ALA A 91 -1.55 -17.75 -13.39
C ALA A 91 -0.83 -17.01 -12.25
N GLY A 92 0.50 -16.88 -12.36
CA GLY A 92 1.31 -16.12 -11.40
C GLY A 92 0.90 -14.64 -11.29
N ALA A 93 0.56 -13.99 -12.41
CA ALA A 93 0.10 -12.59 -12.39
C ALA A 93 -1.24 -12.40 -11.65
N ILE A 94 -2.16 -13.37 -11.77
CA ILE A 94 -3.45 -13.32 -11.07
C ILE A 94 -3.25 -13.63 -9.59
N SER A 95 -2.57 -14.73 -9.27
CA SER A 95 -2.36 -15.16 -7.89
C SER A 95 -1.55 -14.15 -7.07
N SER A 96 -0.49 -13.58 -7.64
CA SER A 96 0.30 -12.53 -6.97
C SER A 96 -0.52 -11.27 -6.70
N ARG A 97 -1.39 -10.88 -7.64
CA ARG A 97 -2.31 -9.75 -7.46
C ARG A 97 -3.34 -10.04 -6.37
N ASP A 98 -3.95 -11.21 -6.40
CA ASP A 98 -4.98 -11.61 -5.43
C ASP A 98 -4.38 -11.75 -4.02
N SER A 99 -3.17 -12.29 -3.91
CA SER A 99 -2.40 -12.33 -2.66
C SER A 99 -2.09 -10.92 -2.14
N SER A 100 -1.71 -9.99 -3.03
CA SER A 100 -1.46 -8.60 -2.64
C SER A 100 -2.74 -7.88 -2.17
N LEU A 101 -3.86 -8.15 -2.83
CA LEU A 101 -5.19 -7.63 -2.43
C LEU A 101 -5.63 -8.20 -1.09
N PHE A 102 -5.41 -9.50 -0.84
CA PHE A 102 -5.69 -10.15 0.43
C PHE A 102 -4.89 -9.52 1.58
N ILE A 103 -3.61 -9.21 1.35
CA ILE A 103 -2.78 -8.49 2.34
C ILE A 103 -3.36 -7.10 2.62
N CYS A 104 -3.74 -6.35 1.57
CA CYS A 104 -4.36 -5.04 1.73
C CYS A 104 -5.67 -5.11 2.55
N ASP A 105 -6.50 -6.13 2.29
CA ASP A 105 -7.70 -6.40 3.07
C ASP A 105 -7.42 -6.73 4.53
N THR A 106 -6.40 -7.55 4.77
CA THR A 106 -5.98 -7.92 6.13
C THR A 106 -5.47 -6.71 6.91
N ILE A 107 -4.67 -5.85 6.28
CA ILE A 107 -4.22 -4.59 6.90
C ILE A 107 -5.42 -3.70 7.21
N TYR A 108 -6.33 -3.52 6.24
CA TYR A 108 -7.54 -2.72 6.44
C TYR A 108 -8.40 -3.23 7.59
N LEU A 109 -8.70 -4.53 7.63
CA LEU A 109 -9.49 -5.14 8.71
C LEU A 109 -8.80 -5.02 10.07
N SER A 110 -7.47 -5.13 10.10
CA SER A 110 -6.70 -4.94 11.33
C SER A 110 -6.80 -3.50 11.84
N LEU A 111 -6.64 -2.50 10.97
CA LEU A 111 -6.83 -1.09 11.31
C LEU A 111 -8.25 -0.80 11.83
N VAL A 112 -9.26 -1.38 11.17
CA VAL A 112 -10.66 -1.30 11.61
C VAL A 112 -10.81 -1.86 13.02
N SER A 113 -10.26 -3.05 13.26
CA SER A 113 -10.42 -3.80 14.51
C SER A 113 -9.72 -3.14 15.70
N CYS A 114 -8.54 -2.54 15.48
CA CYS A 114 -7.81 -1.83 16.54
C CYS A 114 -8.56 -0.61 17.10
N HIS A 115 -9.40 0.04 16.28
CA HIS A 115 -10.16 1.24 16.67
C HIS A 115 -11.66 1.08 16.35
N LEU A 116 -12.25 -0.06 16.74
CA LEU A 116 -13.57 -0.49 16.28
C LEU A 116 -14.68 0.55 16.49
N GLU A 117 -14.77 1.16 17.67
CA GLU A 117 -15.84 2.14 17.97
C GLU A 117 -15.68 3.45 17.21
N GLU A 118 -14.45 3.94 17.05
CA GLU A 118 -14.16 5.13 16.25
C GLU A 118 -14.45 4.88 14.77
N ASN A 119 -13.91 3.78 14.24
CA ASN A 119 -14.09 3.39 12.84
C ASN A 119 -15.57 3.11 12.50
N ARG A 120 -16.36 2.56 13.43
CA ARG A 120 -17.80 2.38 13.24
C ARG A 120 -18.50 3.71 12.98
N ARG A 121 -18.17 4.77 13.72
CA ARG A 121 -18.74 6.11 13.53
C ARG A 121 -18.34 6.69 12.17
N VAL A 122 -17.06 6.60 11.81
CA VAL A 122 -16.55 7.10 10.53
C VAL A 122 -17.22 6.36 9.36
N LEU A 123 -17.33 5.03 9.43
CA LEU A 123 -17.98 4.23 8.39
C LEU A 123 -19.47 4.57 8.21
N GLN A 124 -20.19 4.84 9.30
CA GLN A 124 -21.58 5.29 9.25
C GLN A 124 -21.71 6.67 8.57
N GLN A 125 -20.81 7.61 8.91
CA GLN A 125 -20.77 8.92 8.27
C GLN A 125 -20.46 8.81 6.78
N THR A 126 -19.41 8.08 6.41
CA THR A 126 -19.04 7.87 5.02
C THR A 126 -20.20 7.28 4.23
N ARG A 127 -20.89 6.25 4.77
CA ARG A 127 -22.07 5.65 4.13
C ARG A 127 -23.21 6.65 3.90
N LYS A 128 -23.48 7.53 4.89
CA LYS A 128 -24.50 8.58 4.80
C LYS A 128 -24.21 9.59 3.68
N TRP A 129 -22.93 9.90 3.44
CA TRP A 129 -22.54 10.81 2.36
C TRP A 129 -22.57 10.13 0.99
N THR A 130 -22.06 8.90 0.90
CA THR A 130 -22.03 8.16 -0.37
C THR A 130 -23.41 7.78 -0.87
N SER A 131 -24.41 7.60 0.01
CA SER A 131 -25.79 7.32 -0.40
C SER A 131 -26.55 8.51 -1.00
N ARG A 132 -25.91 9.68 -1.11
CA ARG A 132 -26.49 10.89 -1.72
C ARG A 132 -26.15 11.03 -3.21
N LEU A 133 -25.21 10.24 -3.69
CA LEU A 133 -24.85 10.09 -5.10
C LEU A 133 -25.59 8.89 -5.67
#